data_AF-A0A645FAG3-F1
#
_entry.id   AF-A0A645FAG3-F1
#
_cell.length_a   1.000
_cell.length_b   1.000
_cell.length_c   1.000
_cell.angle_alpha   90.00
_cell.angle_beta   90.00
_cell.angle_gamma   90.00
#
_symmetry.space_group_name_H-M   'P 1'
#
loop_
_entity.id
_entity.type
_entity.pdbx_description
1 polymer ?
#
loop_
_entity_poly.entity_id
_entity_poly.type
_entity_poly.pdbx_seq_one_letter_code
_entity_poly.pdbx_strand_id
1 'polypeptide(L)'
;MIPAGKSLAGDRLSARSVKGFGVVSAISLDGRDLAESERMLLLHLTDLRAEGVRYLSLENKVILADAPRENEILGRRGVMEAELAIVAGPCRLYALDHSGTRLGEIPVRSTNGRLQVTLDTFAVPGNVVFAYELVRSL
;
A
#
# COMPACT_ATOMS: atom_id res chain seq x y z
N MET A 1 9.56 -8.02 1.40
CA MET A 1 9.10 -7.21 2.55
C MET A 1 10.16 -6.16 2.88
N ILE A 2 9.77 -4.91 3.06
CA ILE A 2 10.60 -3.80 3.51
C ILE A 2 10.51 -3.74 5.04
N PRO A 3 11.61 -3.98 5.78
CA PRO A 3 11.61 -3.86 7.25
C PRO A 3 11.34 -2.42 7.71
N ALA A 4 10.94 -2.28 8.97
CA ALA A 4 10.68 -0.97 9.57
C ALA A 4 11.91 -0.05 9.48
N GLY A 5 11.69 1.19 9.00
CA GLY A 5 12.74 2.19 8.85
C GLY A 5 13.77 1.89 7.75
N LYS A 6 13.52 0.90 6.90
CA LYS A 6 14.37 0.55 5.76
C LYS A 6 13.74 0.98 4.45
N SER A 7 14.55 0.96 3.39
CA SER A 7 14.14 1.28 2.03
C SER A 7 14.50 0.14 1.09
N LEU A 8 13.75 0.03 0.00
CA LEU A 8 14.07 -0.83 -1.14
C LEU A 8 13.84 -0.02 -2.42
N ALA A 9 14.67 -0.25 -3.43
CA ALA A 9 14.55 0.39 -4.72
C ALA A 9 14.67 -0.66 -5.83
N GLY A 10 13.75 -0.59 -6.78
CA GLY A 10 13.90 -1.17 -8.11
C GLY A 10 13.92 -0.06 -9.16
N ASP A 11 13.91 -0.45 -10.43
CA ASP A 11 14.06 0.49 -11.54
C ASP A 11 12.90 1.50 -11.62
N ARG A 12 11.68 1.03 -11.33
CA ARG A 12 10.44 1.81 -11.51
C ARG A 12 9.71 2.16 -10.23
N LEU A 13 9.98 1.44 -9.14
CA LEU A 13 9.35 1.64 -7.85
C LEU A 13 10.43 1.61 -6.77
N SER A 14 10.49 2.66 -5.96
CA SER A 14 11.22 2.66 -4.70
C SER A 14 10.25 2.95 -3.55
N ALA A 15 10.58 2.48 -2.36
CA ALA A 15 9.79 2.73 -1.18
C ALA A 15 10.65 2.73 0.08
N ARG A 16 10.23 3.54 1.05
CA ARG A 16 10.81 3.64 2.39
C ARG A 16 9.72 3.46 3.43
N SER A 17 9.96 2.54 4.36
CA SER A 17 9.08 2.38 5.51
C SER A 17 9.29 3.56 6.47
N VAL A 18 8.19 4.26 6.75
CA VAL A 18 8.11 5.29 7.79
C VAL A 18 7.55 4.70 9.08
N LYS A 19 6.55 3.81 8.97
CA LYS A 19 5.95 3.11 10.11
C LYS A 19 5.64 1.67 9.77
N GLY A 20 6.04 0.76 10.66
CA GLY A 20 5.82 -0.68 10.50
C GLY A 20 6.67 -1.30 9.40
N PHE A 21 6.45 -2.57 9.08
CA PHE A 21 6.99 -3.17 7.87
C PHE A 21 5.90 -3.19 6.79
N GLY A 22 6.27 -3.42 5.54
CA GLY A 22 5.28 -3.64 4.50
C GLY A 22 5.85 -4.25 3.23
N VAL A 23 4.95 -4.61 2.33
CA VAL A 23 5.24 -4.93 0.94
C VAL A 23 4.58 -3.87 0.09
N VAL A 24 5.31 -3.35 -0.90
CA VAL A 24 4.76 -2.44 -1.89
C VAL A 24 4.90 -3.07 -3.26
N SER A 25 3.87 -2.95 -4.08
CA SER A 25 3.93 -3.32 -5.49
C SER A 25 3.20 -2.30 -6.34
N ALA A 26 3.62 -2.17 -7.59
CA ALA A 26 2.94 -1.41 -8.62
C ALA A 26 2.66 -2.35 -9.80
N ILE A 27 1.41 -2.38 -10.26
CA ILE A 27 0.92 -3.33 -11.25
C ILE A 27 0.18 -2.53 -12.33
N SER A 28 0.56 -2.70 -13.60
CA SER A 28 -0.22 -2.15 -14.72
C SER A 28 -1.56 -2.87 -14.83
N LEU A 29 -2.65 -2.12 -15.01
CA LEU A 29 -4.00 -2.63 -15.25
C LEU A 29 -4.43 -2.53 -16.72
N ASP A 30 -3.61 -1.94 -17.57
CA ASP A 30 -3.87 -1.71 -19.00
C ASP A 30 -2.96 -2.54 -19.92
N GLY A 31 -2.11 -3.41 -19.35
CA GLY A 31 -1.20 -4.29 -20.09
C GLY A 31 0.01 -3.59 -20.70
N ARG A 32 0.19 -2.28 -20.46
CA ARG A 32 1.37 -1.53 -20.89
C ARG A 32 2.51 -1.66 -19.89
N ASP A 33 3.72 -1.35 -20.33
CA ASP A 33 4.86 -1.21 -19.44
C ASP A 33 4.56 -0.21 -18.32
N LEU A 34 5.05 -0.47 -17.11
CA LEU A 34 4.74 0.35 -15.94
C LEU A 34 5.10 1.83 -16.13
N ALA A 35 6.11 2.13 -16.95
CA ALA A 35 6.51 3.49 -17.27
C ALA A 35 5.44 4.28 -18.05
N GLU A 36 4.68 3.58 -18.89
CA GLU A 36 3.74 4.15 -19.87
C GLU A 36 2.29 3.91 -19.49
N SER A 37 2.02 2.94 -18.62
CA SER A 37 0.67 2.58 -18.17
C SER A 37 -0.10 3.81 -17.66
N GLU A 38 -1.34 3.92 -18.08
CA GLU A 38 -2.27 5.00 -17.72
C GLU A 38 -3.08 4.66 -16.47
N ARG A 39 -3.14 3.38 -16.11
CA ARG A 39 -3.92 2.89 -14.98
C ARG A 39 -3.14 1.80 -14.26
N MET A 40 -2.81 2.05 -12.99
CA MET A 40 -2.00 1.14 -12.18
C MET A 40 -2.67 0.87 -10.83
N LEU A 41 -2.48 -0.35 -10.33
CA LEU A 41 -2.78 -0.74 -8.96
C LEU A 41 -1.51 -0.66 -8.12
N LEU A 42 -1.54 0.13 -7.06
CA LEU A 42 -0.52 0.10 -6.01
C LEU A 42 -1.05 -0.71 -4.84
N LEU A 43 -0.24 -1.64 -4.32
CA LEU A 43 -0.52 -2.33 -3.07
C LEU A 43 0.46 -1.86 -2.01
N HIS A 44 -0.03 -1.69 -0.79
CA HIS A 44 0.76 -1.49 0.42
C HIS A 44 0.28 -2.47 1.47
N LEU A 45 0.82 -3.68 1.45
CA LEU A 45 0.39 -4.76 2.33
C LEU A 45 1.21 -4.76 3.61
N THR A 46 0.54 -4.79 4.76
CA THR A 46 1.19 -4.89 6.07
C THR A 46 0.92 -6.26 6.68
N ASP A 47 0.18 -6.32 7.77
CA ASP A 47 -0.18 -7.53 8.51
C ASP A 47 -1.67 -7.48 8.81
N LEU A 48 -2.35 -8.62 8.67
CA LEU A 48 -3.77 -8.79 8.92
C LEU A 48 -3.95 -9.93 9.92
N ARG A 49 -4.72 -9.69 10.98
CA ARG A 49 -4.94 -10.68 12.04
C ARG A 49 -6.34 -10.60 12.60
N ALA A 50 -6.92 -11.74 12.91
CA ALA A 50 -8.14 -11.78 13.69
C ALA A 50 -7.89 -11.22 15.10
N GLU A 51 -8.82 -10.41 15.59
CA GLU A 51 -8.80 -9.95 16.97
C GLU A 51 -8.83 -11.14 17.93
N GLY A 52 -8.05 -11.08 19.02
CA GLY A 52 -8.05 -12.12 20.06
C GLY A 52 -7.16 -13.34 19.79
N VAL A 53 -6.55 -13.47 18.61
CA VAL A 53 -5.54 -14.51 18.35
C VAL A 53 -4.35 -14.36 19.32
N ARG A 54 -3.86 -15.48 19.88
CA ARG A 54 -2.74 -15.47 20.83
C ARG A 54 -1.52 -16.16 20.23
N TYR A 55 -0.37 -15.51 20.34
CA TYR A 55 0.90 -16.03 19.87
C TYR A 55 1.83 -16.37 21.02
N LEU A 56 2.75 -17.32 20.81
CA LEU A 56 3.77 -17.69 21.78
C LEU A 56 4.76 -16.57 22.07
N SER A 57 5.04 -15.73 21.06
CA SER A 57 6.03 -14.67 21.15
C SER A 57 5.67 -13.48 20.26
N LEU A 58 6.38 -12.37 20.46
CA LEU A 58 6.23 -11.15 19.66
C LEU A 58 6.62 -11.32 18.18
N GLU A 59 7.28 -12.42 17.82
CA GLU A 59 7.53 -12.76 16.41
C GLU A 59 6.27 -13.26 15.71
N ASN A 60 5.27 -13.73 16.46
CA ASN A 60 3.96 -14.18 15.97
C ASN A 60 4.02 -15.32 14.94
N LYS A 61 5.04 -16.17 15.04
CA LYS A 61 5.21 -17.33 14.14
C LYS A 61 4.43 -18.57 14.58
N VAL A 62 4.03 -18.62 15.86
CA VAL A 62 3.35 -19.78 16.47
C VAL A 62 2.09 -19.30 17.16
N ILE A 63 0.94 -19.81 16.69
CA ILE A 63 -0.37 -19.57 17.27
C ILE A 63 -0.56 -20.52 18.47
N LEU A 64 -0.90 -19.96 19.63
CA LEU A 64 -1.25 -20.71 20.84
C LEU A 64 -2.75 -20.95 20.96
N ALA A 65 -3.54 -19.98 20.52
CA ALA A 65 -5.00 -20.09 20.48
C ALA A 65 -5.51 -19.29 19.28
N ASP A 66 -6.41 -19.91 18.53
CA ASP A 66 -7.08 -19.27 17.40
C ASP A 66 -8.17 -18.30 17.89
N ALA A 67 -8.56 -17.38 17.02
CA ALA A 67 -9.66 -16.45 17.28
C ALA A 67 -11.00 -17.06 16.84
N PRO A 68 -12.11 -16.75 17.53
CA PRO A 68 -13.45 -16.97 17.00
C PRO A 68 -13.62 -16.34 15.61
N ARG A 69 -14.40 -16.96 14.73
CA ARG A 69 -14.56 -16.51 13.33
C ARG A 69 -15.31 -15.19 13.20
N GLU A 70 -16.14 -14.89 14.19
CA GLU A 70 -16.93 -13.67 14.31
C GLU A 70 -16.09 -12.44 14.69
N ASN A 71 -14.84 -12.64 15.13
CA ASN A 71 -13.96 -11.54 15.51
C ASN A 71 -13.51 -10.74 14.29
N GLU A 72 -13.32 -9.43 14.48
CA GLU A 72 -12.89 -8.54 13.42
C GLU A 72 -11.48 -8.87 12.93
N ILE A 73 -11.22 -8.64 11.63
CA ILE A 73 -9.87 -8.69 11.08
C ILE A 73 -9.22 -7.31 11.24
N LEU A 74 -8.17 -7.25 12.04
CA LEU A 74 -7.40 -6.06 12.33
C LEU A 74 -6.28 -5.87 11.30
N GLY A 75 -6.21 -4.69 10.71
CA GLY A 75 -5.08 -4.25 9.89
C GLY A 75 -4.00 -3.57 10.73
N ARG A 76 -2.76 -4.05 10.64
CA ARG A 76 -1.63 -3.37 11.29
C ARG A 76 -1.33 -2.08 10.54
N ARG A 77 -1.40 -0.94 11.24
CA ARG A 77 -1.08 0.35 10.63
C ARG A 77 0.37 0.40 10.13
N GLY A 78 0.53 0.67 8.85
CA GLY A 78 1.80 0.99 8.20
C GLY A 78 1.73 2.31 7.45
N VAL A 79 2.88 2.96 7.32
CA VAL A 79 3.07 4.18 6.52
C VAL A 79 4.32 4.00 5.67
N MET A 80 4.17 4.23 4.36
CA MET A 80 5.24 4.10 3.38
C MET A 80 5.33 5.35 2.52
N GLU A 81 6.54 5.84 2.31
CA GLU A 81 6.83 6.79 1.23
C GLU A 81 7.23 5.97 0.01
N ALA A 82 6.53 6.14 -1.11
CA ALA A 82 6.84 5.44 -2.36
C ALA A 82 7.09 6.43 -3.48
N GLU A 83 8.01 6.08 -4.38
CA GLU A 83 8.28 6.84 -5.59
C GLU A 83 8.14 5.94 -6.82
N LEU A 84 7.43 6.43 -7.83
CA LEU A 84 7.27 5.77 -9.12
C LEU A 84 7.98 6.56 -10.24
N ALA A 85 8.80 5.87 -11.01
CA ALA A 85 9.46 6.42 -12.21
C ALA A 85 8.62 6.16 -13.46
N ILE A 86 7.66 7.05 -13.69
CA ILE A 86 6.66 6.99 -14.76
C ILE A 86 6.73 8.24 -15.63
N VAL A 87 6.16 8.19 -16.83
CA VAL A 87 6.10 9.37 -17.70
C VAL A 87 5.35 10.50 -16.99
N ALA A 88 5.94 11.69 -17.02
CA ALA A 88 5.38 12.88 -16.39
C ALA A 88 4.03 13.27 -16.99
N GLY A 89 3.13 13.76 -16.16
CA GLY A 89 1.81 14.24 -16.56
C GLY A 89 0.85 14.34 -15.38
N PRO A 90 -0.36 14.88 -15.60
CA PRO A 90 -1.41 14.89 -14.60
C PRO A 90 -1.76 13.46 -14.17
N CYS A 91 -1.89 13.25 -12.86
CA CYS A 91 -2.33 11.98 -12.31
C CYS A 91 -3.09 12.18 -11.02
N ARG A 92 -3.90 11.18 -10.68
CA ARG A 92 -4.72 11.12 -9.47
C ARG A 92 -4.55 9.74 -8.84
N LEU A 93 -4.39 9.71 -7.53
CA LEU A 93 -4.29 8.48 -6.76
C LEU A 93 -5.55 8.34 -5.92
N TYR A 94 -6.22 7.19 -5.99
CA TYR A 94 -7.41 6.91 -5.20
C TYR A 94 -7.13 5.79 -4.21
N ALA A 95 -7.47 5.97 -2.94
CA ALA A 95 -7.55 4.85 -2.01
C ALA A 95 -8.72 3.94 -2.40
N LEU A 96 -8.52 2.63 -2.28
CA LEU A 96 -9.54 1.62 -2.58
C LEU A 96 -9.93 0.85 -1.32
N ASP A 97 -11.19 0.42 -1.27
CA ASP A 97 -11.61 -0.64 -0.35
C ASP A 97 -11.25 -2.03 -0.90
N HIS A 98 -11.66 -3.08 -0.18
CA HIS A 98 -11.38 -4.48 -0.55
C HIS A 98 -12.17 -4.98 -1.77
N SER A 99 -13.19 -4.23 -2.22
CA SER A 99 -13.93 -4.48 -3.47
C SER A 99 -13.32 -3.76 -4.68
N GLY A 100 -12.37 -2.84 -4.46
CA GLY A 100 -11.82 -1.96 -5.48
C GLY A 100 -12.61 -0.66 -5.67
N THR A 101 -13.57 -0.36 -4.79
CA THR A 101 -14.33 0.90 -4.82
C THR A 101 -13.44 2.04 -4.31
N ARG A 102 -13.46 3.18 -5.01
CA ARG A 102 -12.70 4.38 -4.62
C ARG A 102 -13.28 4.97 -3.34
N LEU A 103 -12.44 5.11 -2.32
CA LEU A 103 -12.77 5.72 -1.03
C LEU A 103 -12.49 7.21 -0.97
N GLY A 104 -11.59 7.71 -1.83
CA GLY A 104 -11.19 9.12 -1.87
C GLY A 104 -9.84 9.30 -2.57
N GLU A 105 -9.52 10.55 -2.90
CA GLU A 105 -8.24 10.93 -3.52
C GLU A 105 -7.14 11.10 -2.46
N ILE A 106 -5.97 10.55 -2.74
CA ILE A 106 -4.76 10.69 -1.93
C ILE A 106 -3.83 11.69 -2.62
N PRO A 107 -3.30 12.68 -1.89
CA PRO A 107 -2.38 13.66 -2.47
C PRO A 107 -1.16 13.00 -3.08
N VAL A 108 -0.81 13.43 -4.29
CA VAL A 108 0.42 13.03 -4.98
C VAL A 108 1.29 14.24 -5.26
N ARG A 109 2.60 14.04 -5.32
CA ARG A 109 3.56 15.07 -5.70
C ARG A 109 4.40 14.55 -6.86
N SER A 110 4.63 15.37 -7.87
CA SER A 110 5.60 15.06 -8.93
C SER A 110 6.84 15.90 -8.73
N THR A 111 8.02 15.27 -8.68
CA THR A 111 9.31 15.96 -8.55
C THR A 111 10.34 15.22 -9.41
N ASN A 112 11.05 15.96 -10.27
CA ASN A 112 12.12 15.41 -11.14
C ASN A 112 11.69 14.18 -11.96
N GLY A 113 10.45 14.16 -12.48
CA GLY A 113 9.93 13.04 -13.27
C GLY A 113 9.62 11.78 -12.45
N ARG A 114 9.55 11.88 -11.11
CA ARG A 114 9.08 10.82 -10.23
C ARG A 114 7.82 11.25 -9.50
N LEU A 115 6.85 10.34 -9.44
CA LEU A 115 5.64 10.51 -8.65
C LEU A 115 5.92 10.03 -7.23
N GLN A 116 5.81 10.92 -6.27
CA GLN A 116 5.96 10.66 -4.84
C GLN A 116 4.59 10.58 -4.18
N VAL A 117 4.39 9.52 -3.40
CA VAL A 117 3.12 9.24 -2.71
C VAL A 117 3.39 8.74 -1.29
N THR A 118 2.48 9.07 -0.38
CA THR A 118 2.47 8.49 0.97
C THR A 118 1.32 7.50 1.08
N LEU A 119 1.66 6.23 1.24
CA LEU A 119 0.71 5.14 1.43
C LEU A 119 0.55 4.92 2.95
N ASP A 120 -0.50 5.50 3.55
CA ASP A 120 -0.91 5.20 4.93
C ASP A 120 -2.12 4.27 4.88
N THR A 121 -1.98 3.10 5.50
CA THR A 121 -3.08 2.13 5.64
C THR A 121 -4.30 2.70 6.37
N PHE A 122 -4.15 3.79 7.10
CA PHE A 122 -5.20 4.49 7.84
C PHE A 122 -5.46 5.89 7.26
N ALA A 123 -5.12 6.12 5.98
CA ALA A 123 -5.30 7.42 5.31
C ALA A 123 -6.77 7.87 5.22
N VAL A 124 -7.71 6.92 5.20
CA VAL A 124 -9.15 7.19 5.10
C VAL A 124 -9.81 6.84 6.43
N PRO A 125 -10.46 7.79 7.12
CA PRO A 125 -11.18 7.52 8.36
C PRO A 125 -12.17 6.37 8.22
N GLY A 126 -12.19 5.47 9.21
CA GLY A 126 -13.09 4.31 9.24
C GLY A 126 -12.74 3.18 8.27
N ASN A 127 -11.63 3.28 7.53
CA ASN A 127 -11.22 2.28 6.54
C ASN A 127 -9.76 1.86 6.71
N VAL A 128 -9.48 0.57 6.48
CA VAL A 128 -8.13 0.07 6.29
C VAL A 128 -7.84 -0.01 4.80
N VAL A 129 -6.82 0.71 4.34
CA VAL A 129 -6.47 0.87 2.92
C VAL A 129 -5.21 0.08 2.61
N PHE A 130 -5.33 -0.95 1.77
CA PHE A 130 -4.18 -1.74 1.28
C PHE A 130 -3.91 -1.58 -0.21
N ALA A 131 -4.85 -0.95 -0.92
CA ALA A 131 -4.82 -0.80 -2.35
C ALA A 131 -5.11 0.64 -2.75
N TYR A 132 -4.46 1.08 -3.83
CA TYR A 132 -4.65 2.40 -4.40
C TYR A 132 -4.68 2.28 -5.93
N GLU A 133 -5.53 3.07 -6.57
CA GLU A 133 -5.58 3.18 -8.02
C GLU A 133 -4.91 4.48 -8.46
N LEU A 134 -3.85 4.37 -9.23
CA LEU A 134 -3.22 5.50 -9.90
C LEU A 134 -3.79 5.61 -11.32
N VAL A 135 -4.40 6.75 -11.62
CA VAL A 135 -4.91 7.08 -12.96
C VAL A 135 -4.15 8.27 -13.49
N ARG A 136 -3.60 8.15 -14.70
CA ARG A 136 -3.00 9.26 -15.44
C ARG A 136 -4.03 9.80 -16.42
N SER A 137 -4.10 11.11 -16.50
CA SER A 137 -4.86 11.79 -17.56
C SER A 137 -3.86 12.17 -18.64
N LEU A 138 -4.05 11.66 -19.85
CA LEU A 138 -3.38 12.18 -21.05
C LEU A 138 -4.05 13.47 -21.52
#